data_AF-A0A914Y3Y2-F1
#
_entry.id   AF-A0A914Y3Y2-F1
#
_cell.length_a   1.000
_cell.length_b   1.000
_cell.length_c   1.000
_cell.angle_alpha   90.00
_cell.angle_beta   90.00
_cell.angle_gamma   90.00
#
_symmetry.space_group_name_H-M   'P 1'
#
loop_
_entity.id
_entity.type
_entity.pdbx_description
1 polymer ?
#
loop_
_entity_poly.entity_id
_entity_poly.type
_entity_poly.pdbx_seq_one_letter_code
_entity_poly.pdbx_strand_id
1 'polypeptide(L)' 'MEIRKNSRNLIFNESDLKSLENVKEFSLDEDSKKLWEATRKEIVCLADFILPGHGPTFKVTTQMKAAFRCSSKK' A
#
# COMPACT_ATOMS: atom_id res chain seq x y z
N MET A 1 -19.40 24.98 -2.09
CA MET A 1 -19.04 23.85 -1.22
C MET A 1 -17.72 23.30 -1.75
N GLU A 2 -16.61 23.76 -1.19
CA GLU A 2 -15.28 23.38 -1.67
C GLU A 2 -15.02 21.93 -1.29
N ILE A 3 -14.93 21.07 -2.31
CA ILE A 3 -14.44 19.70 -2.16
C ILE A 3 -12.98 19.82 -1.78
N ARG A 4 -12.68 19.72 -0.48
CA ARG A 4 -11.31 19.64 0.01
C ARG A 4 -10.64 18.48 -0.72
N LYS A 5 -9.60 18.78 -1.51
CA LYS A 5 -8.59 17.82 -1.97
C LYS A 5 -8.00 17.14 -0.72
N ASN A 6 -8.66 16.08 -0.26
CA ASN A 6 -8.34 15.48 1.01
C ASN A 6 -7.28 14.39 0.79
N SER A 7 -6.06 14.73 1.17
CA SER A 7 -5.05 13.87 1.79
C SER A 7 -4.80 12.52 1.12
N ARG A 8 -3.72 12.50 0.34
CA ARG A 8 -3.07 11.35 -0.35
C ARG A 8 -2.52 10.31 0.63
N ASN A 9 -3.37 9.72 1.48
CA ASN A 9 -2.96 8.70 2.44
C ASN A 9 -3.74 7.41 2.20
N LEU A 10 -3.04 6.27 2.28
CA LEU A 10 -3.62 4.91 2.22
C LEU A 10 -4.46 4.55 3.47
N ILE A 11 -4.86 5.57 4.25
CA ILE A 11 -5.67 5.42 5.46
C ILE A 11 -7.05 5.96 5.11
N PHE A 12 -7.97 5.03 4.88
CA PHE A 12 -9.37 5.32 4.59
C PHE A 12 -10.15 5.41 5.90
N ASN A 13 -11.02 6.41 6.01
CA ASN A 13 -12.06 6.42 7.03
C ASN A 13 -13.26 5.59 6.53
N GLU A 14 -14.15 5.20 7.44
CA GLU A 14 -15.32 4.37 7.09
C GLU A 14 -16.24 5.05 6.06
N SER A 15 -16.33 6.38 6.05
CA SER A 15 -17.09 7.12 5.03
C SER A 15 -16.50 7.03 3.63
N ASP A 16 -15.18 6.85 3.49
CA ASP A 16 -14.51 6.69 2.19
C ASP A 16 -14.89 5.34 1.53
N LEU A 17 -15.31 4.36 2.34
CA LEU A 17 -15.74 3.02 1.90
C LEU A 17 -17.21 2.99 1.46
N LYS A 18 -17.98 4.04 1.70
CA LYS A 18 -19.43 4.07 1.42
C LYS A 18 -19.77 4.19 -0.06
N SER A 19 -18.82 4.57 -0.93
CA SER A 19 -18.98 4.43 -2.38
C SER A 19 -17.92 3.48 -2.94
N LEU A 20 -18.40 2.40 -3.56
CA LEU A 20 -17.57 1.46 -4.32
C LEU A 20 -16.82 2.16 -5.48
N GLU A 21 -17.30 3.32 -5.93
CA GLU A 21 -16.70 4.15 -6.96
C GLU A 21 -15.40 4.79 -6.49
N ASN A 22 -15.32 5.31 -5.26
CA ASN A 22 -14.09 5.93 -4.74
C ASN A 22 -12.95 4.89 -4.65
N VAL A 23 -13.24 3.69 -4.15
CA VAL A 23 -12.24 2.60 -4.04
C VAL A 23 -11.78 2.13 -5.41
N LYS A 24 -12.69 2.06 -6.40
CA LYS A 24 -12.34 1.71 -7.79
C LYS A 24 -11.51 2.80 -8.46
N GLU A 25 -11.87 4.07 -8.31
CA GLU A 25 -11.16 5.20 -8.92
C GLU A 25 -9.76 5.42 -8.33
N PHE A 26 -9.56 5.15 -7.03
CA PHE A 26 -8.24 5.18 -6.40
C PHE A 26 -7.23 4.20 -7.02
N SER A 27 -7.70 3.12 -7.67
CA SER A 27 -6.83 2.17 -8.37
C SER A 27 -6.53 2.56 -9.82
N LEU A 28 -7.24 3.55 -10.37
CA LEU A 28 -7.10 4.01 -11.75
C LEU A 28 -6.14 5.19 -11.87
N ASP A 29 -5.98 5.99 -10.83
CA ASP A 29 -5.07 7.14 -10.79
C ASP A 29 -3.58 6.74 -10.73
N GLU A 30 -2.77 7.36 -11.60
CA GLU A 30 -1.33 7.12 -11.75
C GLU A 30 -0.53 7.43 -10.47
N ASP A 31 -0.89 8.51 -9.77
CA ASP A 31 -0.20 8.94 -8.56
C ASP A 31 -0.51 8.00 -7.39
N SER A 32 -1.75 7.52 -7.32
CA SER A 32 -2.17 6.50 -6.38
C SER A 32 -1.40 5.19 -6.62
N LYS A 33 -1.23 4.75 -7.87
CA LYS A 33 -0.39 3.57 -8.21
C LYS A 33 1.05 3.73 -7.73
N LYS A 34 1.68 4.88 -7.95
CA LYS A 34 3.04 5.16 -7.47
C LYS A 34 3.13 5.11 -5.95
N LEU A 35 2.13 5.64 -5.25
CA LEU A 35 2.05 5.57 -3.79
C LEU A 35 1.94 4.12 -3.30
N TRP A 36 1.09 3.30 -3.93
CA TRP A 36 0.97 1.87 -3.62
C TRP A 36 2.28 1.11 -3.81
N GLU A 37 2.98 1.37 -4.92
CA GLU A 37 4.28 0.74 -5.19
C GLU A 37 5.34 1.14 -4.17
N ALA A 38 5.39 2.42 -3.78
CA ALA A 38 6.31 2.90 -2.77
C ALA A 38 6.05 2.25 -1.39
N THR A 39 4.80 2.20 -0.96
CA THR A 39 4.43 1.56 0.32
C THR A 39 4.67 0.06 0.30
N ARG A 40 4.37 -0.64 -0.81
CA ARG A 40 4.69 -2.07 -0.96
C ARG A 40 6.19 -2.33 -0.84
N LYS A 41 7.01 -1.50 -1.50
CA LYS A 41 8.47 -1.59 -1.40
C LYS A 41 8.93 -1.40 0.03
N GLU A 42 8.43 -0.38 0.73
CA GLU A 42 8.79 -0.12 2.12
C GLU A 42 8.46 -1.31 3.03
N ILE A 43 7.24 -1.85 2.94
CA ILE A 43 6.81 -3.02 3.72
C ILE A 43 7.71 -4.22 3.45
N VAL A 44 7.96 -4.55 2.17
CA VAL A 44 8.79 -5.71 1.80
C VAL A 44 10.24 -5.55 2.25
N CYS A 45 10.79 -4.33 2.19
CA CYS A 45 12.19 -4.12 2.55
C CYS A 45 12.45 -4.11 4.06
N LEU A 46 11.46 -3.69 4.87
CA LEU A 46 11.60 -3.60 6.32
C LEU A 46 11.16 -4.87 7.05
N ALA A 47 10.15 -5.58 6.54
CA ALA A 47 9.57 -6.72 7.23
C ALA A 47 10.33 -8.03 6.94
N ASP A 48 10.41 -8.89 7.95
CA ASP A 48 10.81 -10.30 7.78
C ASP A 48 9.58 -11.22 7.68
N PHE A 49 8.46 -10.82 8.27
CA PHE A 49 7.17 -11.51 8.18
C PHE A 49 6.02 -10.49 8.07
N ILE A 50 4.97 -10.85 7.35
CA ILE A 50 3.74 -10.08 7.19
C ILE A 50 2.60 -10.89 7.80
N LEU A 51 1.93 -10.32 8.81
CA LEU A 51 0.75 -10.88 9.44
C LEU A 51 -0.50 -10.18 8.88
N PRO A 52 -1.29 -10.83 8.01
CA PRO A 52 -2.54 -10.24 7.54
C PRO A 52 -3.60 -10.26 8.64
N GLY A 53 -4.60 -9.37 8.55
CA GLY A 53 -5.75 -9.38 9.46
C GLY A 53 -6.61 -10.64 9.34
N HIS A 54 -6.54 -11.36 8.22
CA HIS A 54 -7.16 -12.66 8.01
C HIS A 54 -6.26 -13.54 7.13
N GLY A 55 -6.10 -14.82 7.48
CA GLY A 55 -5.31 -15.80 6.72
C GLY A 55 -3.91 -16.07 7.27
N PRO A 56 -3.07 -16.83 6.53
CA PRO A 56 -1.78 -17.28 7.02
C PRO A 56 -0.75 -16.15 7.04
N THR A 57 0.18 -16.21 7.99
CA THR A 57 1.36 -15.33 8.02
C THR A 57 2.29 -15.66 6.85
N PHE A 58 2.86 -14.63 6.24
CA PHE A 58 3.79 -14.78 5.12
C PHE A 58 5.21 -14.38 5.55
N LYS A 59 6.21 -15.22 5.25
CA LYS A 59 7.62 -14.83 5.40
C LYS A 59 8.06 -14.05 4.17
N VAL A 60 8.71 -12.90 4.38
CA VAL A 60 9.33 -12.14 3.29
C VAL A 60 10.63 -12.83 2.90
N THR A 61 10.69 -13.34 1.67
CA THR A 61 11.87 -14.08 1.19
C THR A 61 12.93 -13.12 0.64
N THR A 62 14.18 -13.58 0.60
CA THR A 62 15.29 -12.83 -0.04
C THR A 62 15.00 -12.52 -1.50
N GLN A 63 14.32 -13.42 -2.22
CA GLN A 63 13.90 -13.22 -3.61
C GLN A 63 12.90 -12.06 -3.73
N MET A 64 11.95 -11.94 -2.80
CA MET A 64 11.02 -10.80 -2.76
C MET A 64 11.78 -9.49 -2.48
N LYS A 65 12.69 -9.47 -1.49
CA LYS A 65 13.52 -8.29 -1.22
C LYS A 65 14.36 -7.88 -2.44
N ALA A 66 14.89 -8.85 -3.18
CA ALA A 66 15.63 -8.60 -4.43
C ALA A 66 14.72 -8.04 -5.54
N ALA A 67 13.51 -8.58 -5.72
CA ALA A 67 12.56 -8.10 -6.73
C ALA A 67 12.18 -6.63 -6.51
N PHE A 68 12.07 -6.20 -5.26
CA PHE A 68 11.78 -4.81 -4.88
C PHE A 68 13.01 -3.91 -4.81
N ARG A 69 14.21 -4.43 -5.15
CA ARG A 69 15.49 -3.72 -5.07
C ARG A 69 15.68 -3.06 -3.69
N CYS A 70 15.42 -3.83 -2.64
CA CYS A 70 15.66 -3.36 -1.28
C CYS A 70 17.14 -3.05 -1.12
N SER A 71 17.46 -1.83 -0.68
CA SER A 71 18.83 -1.53 -0.32
C SER A 71 19.20 -2.36 0.90
N SER A 72 20.33 -3.06 0.83
CA SER A 72 20.96 -3.67 1.98
C SER A 72 21.44 -2.56 2.90
N LYS A 73 20.55 -1.95 3.69
CA LYS A 73 20.99 -1.14 4.82
C LYS A 73 21.61 -2.13 5.81
N LYS A 74 22.95 -2.17 5.77
CA LYS A 74 23.80 -2.73 6.82
C LYS A 74 23.45 -2.10 8.16
#